data_AF-A0A937EXF2-F1
#
_entry.id   AF-A0A937EXF2-F1
#
_cell.length_a   1.000
_cell.length_b   1.000
_cell.length_c   1.000
_cell.angle_alpha   90.00
_cell.angle_beta   90.00
_cell.angle_gamma   90.00
#
_symmetry.space_group_name_H-M   'P 1'
#
loop_
_entity.id
_entity.type
_entity.pdbx_description
1 polymer ?
#
loop_
_entity_poly.entity_id
_entity_poly.type
_entity_poly.pdbx_seq_one_letter_code
_entity_poly.pdbx_strand_id
1 'polypeptide(L)'
;MNPLLVGSFSALALLFAIAPGVHADNAPQPGMVAQTANQSSSIVSQHTPPLALVQLARQGYLVQQGIPSNGDLIYAVQAGQITPENLIQAGINAGQVSSDALQDEGYLNGVREQLHDLIIFSISASVPN
;
A
#
# COMPACT_ATOMS: atom_id res chain seq x y z
N MET A 1 -4.81 12.81 42.80
CA MET A 1 -3.41 12.33 42.68
C MET A 1 -3.13 12.28 41.19
N ASN A 2 -2.41 13.27 40.67
CA ASN A 2 -2.21 13.48 39.23
C ASN A 2 -0.73 13.25 38.93
N PRO A 3 -0.35 12.37 37.97
CA PRO A 3 1.00 12.35 37.48
C PRO A 3 1.19 13.45 36.42
N LEU A 4 1.97 14.46 36.78
CA LEU A 4 2.59 15.41 35.86
C LEU A 4 3.74 14.70 35.16
N LEU A 5 3.62 14.43 33.86
CA LEU A 5 4.77 14.03 33.03
C LEU A 5 4.93 15.06 31.91
N VAL A 6 5.75 16.05 32.20
CA VAL A 6 6.28 17.03 31.25
C VAL A 6 7.41 16.34 30.49
N GLY A 7 7.16 15.97 29.24
CA GLY A 7 8.19 15.51 28.30
C GLY A 7 8.47 16.60 27.27
N SER A 8 9.55 17.36 27.47
CA SER A 8 10.02 18.38 26.54
C SER A 8 10.71 17.70 25.34
N PHE A 9 10.02 17.58 24.20
CA PHE A 9 10.61 17.19 22.92
C PHE A 9 11.19 18.44 22.25
N SER A 10 12.52 18.53 22.16
CA SER A 10 13.19 19.64 21.48
C SER A 10 14.35 19.10 20.66
N ALA A 11 14.25 19.20 19.33
CA ALA A 11 15.38 19.09 18.41
C ALA A 11 15.07 19.79 17.07
N LEU A 12 15.62 20.99 16.95
CA LEU A 12 16.02 21.79 15.79
C LEU A 12 15.53 21.39 14.38
N ALA A 13 14.79 22.30 13.75
CA ALA A 13 14.62 22.35 12.30
C ALA A 13 15.95 22.73 11.63
N LEU A 14 16.57 21.80 10.89
CA LEU A 14 17.67 22.15 9.98
C LEU A 14 17.09 22.54 8.61
N LEU A 15 17.26 23.81 8.28
CA LEU A 15 17.02 24.41 6.98
C LEU A 15 18.17 24.03 6.03
N PHE A 16 17.90 23.50 4.84
CA PHE A 16 18.89 23.42 3.77
C PHE A 16 18.38 24.08 2.49
N ALA A 17 19.25 24.92 1.92
CA ALA A 17 19.01 25.81 0.80
C ALA A 17 19.03 25.06 -0.56
N ILE A 18 18.30 25.61 -1.54
CA ILE A 18 18.12 25.10 -2.90
C ILE A 18 19.23 25.64 -3.82
N ALA A 19 19.75 24.81 -4.72
CA ALA A 19 20.38 25.26 -5.97
C ALA A 19 20.06 24.25 -7.10
N PRO A 20 19.74 24.70 -8.34
CA PRO A 20 19.51 23.81 -9.47
C PRO A 20 20.82 23.54 -10.23
N GLY A 21 20.98 22.32 -10.74
CA GLY A 21 22.04 21.94 -11.67
C GLY A 21 21.56 20.79 -12.55
N VAL A 22 21.10 21.12 -13.75
CA VAL A 22 20.83 20.16 -14.83
C VAL A 22 22.15 19.66 -15.40
N HIS A 23 22.28 18.36 -15.72
CA HIS A 23 22.93 17.83 -16.92
C HIS A 23 22.58 16.33 -17.02
N ALA A 24 21.86 15.97 -18.09
CA ALA A 24 21.61 14.59 -18.48
C ALA A 24 22.87 14.01 -19.12
N ASP A 25 23.35 12.86 -18.63
CA ASP A 25 24.26 12.01 -19.38
C ASP A 25 24.00 10.55 -19.01
N ASN A 26 23.54 9.79 -20.01
CA ASN A 26 23.19 8.38 -19.88
C ASN A 26 24.46 7.54 -20.00
N ALA A 27 24.91 6.91 -18.91
CA ALA A 27 25.87 5.81 -18.96
C ALA A 27 25.28 4.56 -18.27
N PRO A 28 25.33 3.36 -18.89
CA PRO A 28 24.58 2.20 -18.43
C PRO A 28 25.26 1.52 -17.24
N GLN A 29 24.55 1.38 -16.11
CA GLN A 29 24.97 0.46 -15.05
C GLN A 29 24.41 -0.94 -15.33
N PRO A 30 25.25 -1.98 -15.45
CA PRO A 30 24.82 -3.35 -15.57
C PRO A 30 24.58 -3.95 -14.19
N GLY A 31 23.41 -4.58 -14.02
CA GLY A 31 23.14 -5.46 -12.89
C GLY A 31 22.11 -4.90 -11.92
N MET A 32 20.85 -5.04 -12.29
CA MET A 32 19.76 -5.64 -11.51
C MET A 32 18.57 -5.63 -12.45
N VAL A 33 18.11 -6.81 -12.85
CA VAL A 33 16.91 -6.97 -13.67
C VAL A 33 15.75 -6.35 -12.90
N ALA A 34 15.41 -5.11 -13.26
CA ALA A 34 14.15 -4.51 -12.88
C ALA A 34 13.09 -5.45 -13.43
N GLN A 35 12.46 -6.21 -12.53
CA GLN A 35 11.30 -7.02 -12.87
C GLN A 35 10.35 -6.07 -13.58
N THR A 36 10.17 -6.31 -14.87
CA THR A 36 9.17 -5.64 -15.67
C THR A 36 7.84 -6.06 -15.06
N ALA A 37 7.40 -5.31 -14.04
CA ALA A 37 6.00 -5.25 -13.70
C ALA A 37 5.35 -4.84 -15.00
N ASN A 38 4.74 -5.82 -15.65
CA ASN A 38 3.99 -5.66 -16.88
C ASN A 38 2.84 -4.75 -16.50
N GLN A 39 3.08 -3.44 -16.53
CA GLN A 39 2.09 -2.40 -16.36
C GLN A 39 1.21 -2.54 -17.59
N SER A 40 0.23 -3.42 -17.47
CA SER A 40 -0.95 -3.43 -18.32
C SER A 40 -1.61 -2.08 -18.09
N SER A 41 -1.15 -1.09 -18.86
CA SER A 41 -1.74 0.23 -19.01
C SER A 41 -3.19 0.04 -19.44
N SER A 42 -4.06 -0.10 -18.46
CA SER A 42 -5.49 -0.23 -18.66
C SER A 42 -6.09 0.95 -17.92
N ILE A 43 -6.36 1.99 -18.73
CA ILE A 43 -7.35 3.03 -18.54
C ILE A 43 -7.24 3.77 -17.20
N VAL A 44 -6.94 5.07 -17.25
CA VAL A 44 -7.04 5.99 -16.11
C VAL A 44 -8.37 5.77 -15.40
N SER A 45 -8.35 4.92 -14.38
CA SER A 45 -9.52 4.53 -13.63
C SER A 45 -9.75 5.64 -12.63
N GLN A 46 -10.99 6.11 -12.49
CA GLN A 46 -11.37 7.09 -11.47
C GLN A 46 -11.27 6.51 -10.04
N HIS A 47 -10.71 5.31 -9.90
CA HIS A 47 -10.51 4.58 -8.66
C HIS A 47 -9.10 4.81 -8.12
N THR A 48 -8.98 4.89 -6.80
CA THR A 48 -7.69 4.72 -6.13
C THR A 48 -7.08 3.41 -6.60
N PRO A 49 -5.83 3.41 -7.11
CA PRO A 49 -5.22 2.21 -7.68
C PRO A 49 -5.29 1.00 -6.73
N PRO A 50 -5.45 -0.24 -7.23
CA PRO A 50 -5.55 -1.43 -6.38
C PRO A 50 -4.41 -1.56 -5.35
N LEU A 51 -3.16 -1.31 -5.77
CA LEU A 51 -2.00 -1.29 -4.88
C LEU A 51 -2.15 -0.25 -3.76
N ALA A 52 -2.63 0.95 -4.10
CA ALA A 52 -2.83 2.01 -3.12
C ALA A 52 -3.90 1.65 -2.09
N LEU A 53 -5.00 0.98 -2.50
CA LEU A 53 -6.02 0.48 -1.57
C LEU A 53 -5.44 -0.53 -0.57
N VAL A 54 -4.65 -1.51 -1.05
CA VAL A 54 -3.99 -2.49 -0.18
C VAL A 54 -2.99 -1.81 0.77
N GLN A 55 -2.27 -0.79 0.30
CA GLN A 55 -1.38 0.00 1.16
C GLN A 55 -2.12 0.79 2.24
N LEU A 56 -3.28 1.37 1.93
CA LEU A 56 -4.13 2.06 2.91
C LEU A 56 -4.61 1.09 3.99
N ALA A 57 -5.02 -0.11 3.60
CA ALA A 57 -5.41 -1.17 4.52
C ALA A 57 -4.26 -1.54 5.47
N ARG A 58 -3.06 -1.77 4.92
CA ARG A 58 -1.86 -2.06 5.71
C ARG A 58 -1.51 -0.96 6.70
N GLN A 59 -1.65 0.30 6.29
CA GLN A 59 -1.40 1.47 7.13
C GLN A 59 -2.49 1.69 8.20
N GLY A 60 -3.59 0.95 8.14
CA GLY A 60 -4.66 0.99 9.13
C GLY A 60 -5.80 1.97 8.84
N TYR A 61 -5.84 2.56 7.64
CA TYR A 61 -6.90 3.50 7.27
C TYR A 61 -8.29 2.85 7.18
N LEU A 62 -8.36 1.52 7.07
CA LEU A 62 -9.61 0.76 6.93
C LEU A 62 -10.01 0.00 8.21
N VAL A 63 -9.31 0.24 9.33
CA VAL A 63 -9.59 -0.45 10.61
C VAL A 63 -10.98 -0.14 11.14
N GLN A 64 -11.47 1.09 10.96
CA GLN A 64 -12.84 1.45 11.37
C GLN A 64 -13.92 0.71 10.56
N GLN A 65 -13.55 0.14 9.42
CA GLN A 65 -14.41 -0.61 8.50
C GLN A 65 -14.23 -2.12 8.70
N GLY A 66 -13.51 -2.53 9.74
CA GLY A 66 -13.30 -3.93 10.10
C GLY A 66 -12.15 -4.60 9.37
N ILE A 67 -11.33 -3.86 8.60
CA ILE A 67 -10.15 -4.41 7.94
C ILE A 67 -8.95 -4.32 8.89
N PRO A 68 -8.37 -5.45 9.34
CA PRO A 68 -7.17 -5.43 10.15
C PRO A 68 -5.99 -4.81 9.36
N SER A 69 -4.95 -4.39 10.07
CA SER A 69 -3.77 -3.72 9.49
C SER A 69 -2.51 -4.57 9.63
N ASN A 70 -1.42 -4.16 8.98
CA ASN A 70 -0.09 -4.79 9.12
C ASN A 70 -0.10 -6.33 9.01
N GLY A 71 0.48 -7.03 9.99
CA GLY A 71 0.56 -8.49 10.01
C GLY A 71 -0.80 -9.16 10.13
N ASP A 72 -1.73 -8.57 10.88
CA ASP A 72 -3.08 -9.11 11.05
C ASP A 72 -3.86 -9.10 9.72
N LEU A 73 -3.62 -8.09 8.87
CA LEU A 73 -4.15 -8.11 7.50
C LEU A 73 -3.64 -9.31 6.72
N ILE A 74 -2.34 -9.59 6.77
CA ILE A 74 -1.74 -10.72 6.06
C ILE A 74 -2.38 -12.03 6.53
N TYR A 75 -2.47 -12.25 7.84
CA TYR A 75 -3.10 -13.45 8.41
C TYR A 75 -4.58 -13.56 8.03
N ALA A 76 -5.33 -12.46 8.07
CA ALA A 76 -6.74 -12.47 7.74
C ALA A 76 -7.00 -12.77 6.25
N VAL A 77 -6.13 -12.28 5.35
CA VAL A 77 -6.22 -12.61 3.92
C VAL A 77 -5.81 -14.07 3.68
N GLN A 78 -4.74 -14.57 4.32
CA GLN A 78 -4.34 -15.98 4.24
C GLN A 78 -5.42 -16.94 4.75
N ALA A 79 -6.12 -16.55 5.82
CA ALA A 79 -7.23 -17.29 6.38
C ALA A 79 -8.53 -17.16 5.57
N GLY A 80 -8.54 -16.36 4.49
CA GLY A 80 -9.73 -16.09 3.68
C GLY A 80 -10.81 -15.25 4.40
N GLN A 81 -10.47 -14.63 5.52
CA GLN A 81 -11.39 -13.75 6.28
C GLN A 81 -11.56 -12.39 5.62
N ILE A 82 -10.53 -11.92 4.90
CA ILE A 82 -10.59 -10.70 4.08
C ILE A 82 -10.46 -11.11 2.62
N THR A 83 -11.53 -10.89 1.85
CA THR A 83 -11.54 -11.06 0.40
C THR A 83 -11.32 -9.73 -0.33
N PRO A 84 -11.03 -9.75 -1.64
CA PRO A 84 -10.97 -8.53 -2.45
C PRO A 84 -12.25 -7.69 -2.32
N GLU A 85 -13.42 -8.32 -2.31
CA GLU A 85 -14.71 -7.66 -2.21
C GLU A 85 -14.87 -6.97 -0.84
N ASN A 86 -14.43 -7.61 0.25
CA ASN A 86 -14.45 -6.97 1.57
C ASN A 86 -13.57 -5.72 1.61
N LEU A 87 -12.38 -5.81 1.00
CA LEU A 87 -11.44 -4.71 0.99
C LEU A 87 -11.96 -3.52 0.16
N ILE A 88 -12.54 -3.79 -1.01
CA ILE A 88 -13.13 -2.77 -1.87
C ILE A 88 -14.32 -2.12 -1.17
N GLN A 89 -15.19 -2.92 -0.56
CA GLN A 89 -16.34 -2.43 0.21
C GLN A 89 -15.90 -1.52 1.37
N ALA A 90 -14.83 -1.90 2.08
CA ALA A 90 -14.25 -1.05 3.12
C ALA A 90 -13.67 0.26 2.54
N GLY A 91 -13.00 0.18 1.38
CA GLY A 91 -12.52 1.36 0.65
C GLY A 91 -13.63 2.31 0.22
N ILE A 92 -14.76 1.78 -0.23
CA ILE A 92 -15.97 2.56 -0.57
C ILE A 92 -16.52 3.25 0.69
N ASN A 93 -16.69 2.49 1.77
CA ASN A 93 -17.21 3.02 3.04
C ASN A 93 -16.29 4.08 3.66
N ALA A 94 -14.98 3.99 3.42
CA ALA A 94 -13.98 4.98 3.84
C ALA A 94 -13.81 6.16 2.86
N GLY A 95 -14.60 6.21 1.77
CA GLY A 95 -14.53 7.25 0.75
C GLY A 95 -13.24 7.24 -0.07
N GLN A 96 -12.47 6.14 -0.05
CA GLN A 96 -11.20 6.00 -0.75
C GLN A 96 -11.38 5.49 -2.19
N VAL A 97 -12.50 4.82 -2.47
CA VAL A 97 -12.79 4.17 -3.76
C VAL A 97 -14.21 4.52 -4.17
N SER A 98 -14.46 4.69 -5.47
CA SER A 98 -15.81 4.88 -6.01
C SER A 98 -16.68 3.65 -5.77
N SER A 99 -18.00 3.85 -5.62
CA SER A 99 -18.98 2.75 -5.46
C SER A 99 -19.00 1.76 -6.63
N ASP A 100 -18.55 2.20 -7.79
CA ASP A 100 -18.56 1.42 -9.02
C ASP A 100 -17.43 0.39 -9.08
N ALA A 101 -16.44 0.47 -8.17
CA ALA A 101 -15.28 -0.41 -8.14
C ALA A 101 -15.61 -1.89 -7.88
N LEU A 102 -16.76 -2.19 -7.27
CA LEU A 102 -17.24 -3.57 -7.13
C LEU A 102 -17.78 -4.16 -8.43
N GLN A 103 -18.11 -3.33 -9.41
CA GLN A 103 -18.63 -3.74 -10.72
C GLN A 103 -17.53 -3.75 -11.80
N ASP A 104 -16.37 -3.19 -11.48
CA ASP A 104 -15.18 -3.19 -12.33
C ASP A 104 -14.38 -4.48 -12.10
N GLU A 105 -14.53 -5.45 -12.99
CA GLU A 105 -13.81 -6.72 -12.94
C GLU A 105 -12.29 -6.55 -13.01
N GLY A 106 -11.82 -5.54 -13.74
CA GLY A 106 -10.39 -5.21 -13.84
C GLY A 106 -9.84 -4.73 -12.50
N TYR A 107 -10.62 -3.89 -11.80
CA TYR A 107 -10.28 -3.43 -10.46
C TYR A 107 -10.29 -4.57 -9.44
N LEU A 108 -11.34 -5.39 -9.42
CA LEU A 108 -11.45 -6.59 -8.58
C LEU A 108 -10.25 -7.52 -8.76
N ASN A 109 -9.87 -7.76 -10.02
CA ASN A 109 -8.71 -8.60 -10.31
C ASN A 109 -7.40 -7.94 -9.85
N GLY A 110 -7.23 -6.64 -10.08
CA GLY A 110 -6.09 -5.90 -9.58
C GLY A 110 -5.94 -6.00 -8.06
N VAL A 111 -7.04 -5.87 -7.30
CA VAL A 111 -7.01 -6.00 -5.84
C VAL A 111 -6.65 -7.43 -5.43
N ARG A 112 -7.20 -8.44 -6.12
CA ARG A 112 -6.89 -9.85 -5.88
C ARG A 112 -5.40 -10.15 -6.05
N GLU A 113 -4.80 -9.69 -7.15
CA GLU A 113 -3.36 -9.88 -7.40
C GLU A 113 -2.52 -9.21 -6.30
N GLN A 114 -2.87 -7.98 -5.90
CA GLN A 114 -2.13 -7.27 -4.85
C GLN A 114 -2.25 -7.94 -3.47
N LEU A 115 -3.41 -8.53 -3.16
CA LEU A 115 -3.58 -9.34 -1.94
C LEU A 115 -2.78 -10.65 -2.01
N HIS A 116 -2.68 -11.26 -3.18
CA HIS A 116 -1.88 -12.46 -3.38
C HIS A 116 -0.37 -12.18 -3.25
N ASP A 117 0.11 -11.11 -3.87
CA ASP A 117 1.49 -10.63 -3.76
C ASP A 117 1.87 -10.35 -2.30
N LEU A 118 0.95 -9.74 -1.54
CA LEU A 118 1.12 -9.46 -0.12
C LEU A 118 1.37 -10.74 0.69
N ILE A 119 0.69 -11.84 0.35
CA ILE A 119 0.89 -13.14 1.00
C ILE A 119 2.23 -13.76 0.61
N ILE A 120 2.54 -13.82 -0.69
CA ILE A 120 3.77 -14.46 -1.19
C ILE A 120 5.02 -13.80 -0.59
N PHE A 121 5.04 -12.48 -0.52
CA PHE A 121 6.16 -11.75 0.07
C PHE A 121 6.40 -12.14 1.55
N SER A 122 5.33 -12.34 2.31
CA SER A 122 5.42 -12.74 3.72
C SER A 122 5.99 -14.15 3.92
N ILE A 123 5.67 -15.08 3.01
CA ILE A 123 6.17 -16.46 3.07
C ILE A 123 7.65 -16.50 2.71
N SER A 124 8.05 -15.76 1.67
CA SER A 124 9.46 -15.68 1.22
C SER A 124 10.38 -15.09 2.29
N ALA A 125 9.92 -14.09 3.05
CA ALA A 125 10.67 -13.48 4.14
C ALA A 125 10.86 -14.38 5.38
N SER A 126 10.11 -15.49 5.48
CA SER A 126 10.14 -16.40 6.63
C SER A 126 10.97 -17.67 6.39
N VAL A 127 11.63 -17.83 5.23
CA VAL A 127 12.53 -18.96 4.95
C VAL A 127 13.96 -18.56 5.30
N PRO A 128 14.54 -19.00 6.44
CA PRO A 128 15.96 -18.85 6.68
C PRO A 128 16.75 -19.72 5.69
N ASN A 129 17.87 -19.17 5.20
CA ASN A 129 18.90 -19.96 4.50
C ASN A 129 19.58 -20.94 5.45
#